data_AF-A0A7J6B618-F1
#
_entry.id   AF-A0A7J6B618-F1
#
_cell.length_a   1.000
_cell.length_b   1.000
_cell.length_c   1.000
_cell.angle_alpha   90.00
_cell.angle_beta   90.00
_cell.angle_gamma   90.00
#
_symmetry.space_group_name_H-M   'P 1'
#
loop_
_entity.id
_entity.type
_entity.pdbx_description
1 polymer ?
#
loop_
_entity_poly.entity_id
_entity_poly.type
_entity_poly.pdbx_seq_one_letter_code
_entity_poly.pdbx_strand_id
1 'polypeptide(L)'
;MSVNVKFSARSSFLTLLLFLLFLSAVSGYTEFEISVPAQVQTGMYGESVVLPCTFPVGSSWDADSSVITWQRHLEVIHNFFRGRDQPQYQSQRYANRTSLFHQEMKNGNASLRLDRTTL
;
A
#
# COMPACT_ATOMS: atom_id res chain seq x y z
N MET A 1 -11.87 7.51 -0.89
CA MET A 1 -10.66 7.00 -1.57
C MET A 1 -10.36 5.65 -0.97
N SER A 2 -9.73 4.73 -1.70
CA SER A 2 -9.33 3.44 -1.18
C SER A 2 -7.85 3.19 -1.43
N VAL A 3 -7.27 2.34 -0.59
CA VAL A 3 -5.88 1.91 -0.65
C VAL A 3 -5.85 0.39 -0.71
N ASN A 4 -5.01 -0.13 -1.59
CA ASN A 4 -4.74 -1.56 -1.70
C ASN A 4 -3.24 -1.78 -1.43
N VAL A 5 -2.93 -2.59 -0.42
CA VAL A 5 -1.57 -3.02 -0.11
C VAL A 5 -1.47 -4.51 -0.45
N LYS A 6 -0.53 -4.88 -1.32
CA LYS A 6 -0.29 -6.27 -1.73
C LYS A 6 1.19 -6.61 -1.57
N PHE A 7 1.48 -7.81 -1.07
CA PHE A 7 2.85 -8.34 -1.00
C PHE A 7 2.99 -9.47 -2.00
N SER A 8 4.08 -9.48 -2.74
CA SER A 8 4.46 -10.63 -3.57
C SER A 8 5.43 -11.50 -2.79
N ALA A 9 5.04 -12.76 -2.55
CA ALA A 9 5.96 -13.75 -2.03
C ALA A 9 6.93 -14.19 -3.15
N ARG A 10 8.22 -13.90 -3.01
CA ARG A 10 9.25 -14.47 -3.88
C ARG A 10 9.53 -15.90 -3.41
N SER A 11 8.99 -16.91 -4.10
CA SER A 11 9.24 -18.33 -3.78
C SER A 11 9.90 -19.05 -4.96
N SER A 12 10.99 -19.78 -4.70
CA SER A 12 11.58 -20.70 -5.67
C SER A 12 10.66 -21.91 -5.86
N PHE A 13 10.60 -22.50 -7.05
CA PHE A 13 9.73 -23.65 -7.33
C PHE A 13 9.94 -24.82 -6.36
N LEU A 14 11.19 -25.08 -5.96
CA LEU A 14 11.55 -26.15 -5.03
C LEU A 14 11.13 -25.83 -3.59
N THR A 15 11.28 -24.57 -3.17
CA THR A 15 10.84 -24.11 -1.84
C THR A 15 9.32 -24.03 -1.76
N LEU A 16 8.64 -23.69 -2.86
CA LEU A 16 7.19 -23.66 -2.96
C LEU A 16 6.59 -25.06 -2.80
N LEU A 17 7.16 -26.06 -3.47
CA LEU A 17 6.69 -27.45 -3.40
C LEU A 17 6.79 -28.01 -1.97
N LEU A 18 7.93 -27.78 -1.30
CA LEU A 18 8.15 -28.22 0.09
C LEU A 18 7.27 -27.46 1.08
N PHE A 19 7.06 -26.16 0.87
CA PHE A 19 6.19 -25.33 1.71
C PHE A 19 4.70 -25.71 1.59
N LEU A 20 4.22 -26.06 0.39
CA LEU A 20 2.84 -26.51 0.17
C LEU A 20 2.52 -27.83 0.89
N LEU A 21 3.47 -28.77 0.93
CA LEU A 21 3.33 -30.02 1.71
C LEU A 21 3.28 -29.76 3.23
N PHE A 22 3.95 -28.71 3.70
CA PHE A 22 3.93 -28.30 5.10
C PHE A 22 2.67 -27.50 5.47
N LEU A 23 2.17 -26.64 4.57
CA LEU A 23 0.94 -25.85 4.76
C LEU A 23 -0.31 -26.72 4.91
N SER A 24 -0.40 -27.86 4.22
CA SER A 24 -1.53 -28.79 4.44
C SER A 24 -1.59 -29.34 5.86
N ALA A 25 -0.47 -29.31 6.61
CA ALA A 25 -0.40 -29.75 8.00
C ALA A 25 -0.67 -28.61 9.02
N VAL A 26 -0.64 -27.35 8.59
CA VAL A 26 -0.82 -26.16 9.46
C VAL A 26 -1.82 -25.22 8.80
N SER A 27 -3.11 -25.56 8.85
CA SER A 27 -4.16 -24.66 8.39
C SER A 27 -4.45 -23.58 9.45
N GLY A 28 -3.63 -22.55 9.49
CA GLY A 28 -3.92 -21.28 10.17
C GLY A 28 -3.86 -20.14 9.15
N TYR A 29 -4.99 -19.82 8.51
CA TYR A 29 -5.10 -18.65 7.65
C TYR A 29 -5.13 -17.40 8.52
N THR A 30 -4.05 -16.62 8.56
CA THR A 30 -4.10 -15.28 9.13
C THR A 30 -4.70 -14.34 8.09
N GLU A 31 -5.86 -13.78 8.38
CA GLU A 31 -6.47 -12.74 7.55
C GLU A 31 -5.60 -11.47 7.62
N PHE A 32 -5.27 -10.89 6.46
CA PHE A 32 -4.51 -9.64 6.38
C PHE A 32 -5.48 -8.47 6.48
N GLU A 33 -5.61 -7.89 7.68
CA GLU A 33 -6.51 -6.77 7.93
C GLU A 33 -5.78 -5.43 7.77
N ILE A 34 -6.20 -4.60 6.81
CA ILE A 34 -5.71 -3.22 6.67
C ILE A 34 -6.51 -2.33 7.62
N SER A 35 -5.83 -1.58 8.48
CA SER A 35 -6.48 -0.60 9.35
C SER A 35 -6.58 0.75 8.66
N VAL A 36 -7.81 1.14 8.35
CA VAL A 36 -8.17 2.46 7.82
C VAL A 36 -9.12 3.10 8.84
N PRO A 37 -8.99 4.41 9.16
CA PRO A 37 -9.92 5.02 10.09
C PRO A 37 -11.35 4.96 9.56
N ALA A 38 -12.30 4.70 10.45
CA ALA A 38 -13.73 4.76 10.14
C ALA A 38 -14.22 6.19 9.88
N GLN A 39 -13.45 7.20 10.30
CA GLN A 39 -13.80 8.61 10.17
C GLN A 39 -13.33 9.19 8.82
N VAL A 40 -14.18 10.03 8.24
CA VAL A 40 -13.84 10.80 7.05
C VAL A 40 -12.69 11.75 7.38
N GLN A 41 -11.65 11.73 6.55
CA GLN A 41 -10.59 12.72 6.64
C GLN A 41 -10.99 14.01 5.93
N THR A 42 -10.88 15.12 6.65
CA THR A 42 -11.19 16.46 6.14
C THR A 42 -9.88 17.22 5.92
N GLY A 43 -9.70 17.76 4.71
CA GLY A 43 -8.58 18.62 4.38
C GLY A 43 -9.04 20.06 4.15
N MET A 44 -8.18 21.03 4.44
CA MET A 44 -8.43 22.43 4.08
C MET A 44 -8.06 22.67 2.62
N TYR A 45 -8.88 23.47 1.93
CA TYR A 45 -8.64 23.80 0.53
C TYR A 45 -7.26 24.45 0.34
N GLY A 46 -6.49 23.95 -0.62
CA GLY A 46 -5.14 24.43 -0.92
C GLY A 46 -4.04 23.89 0.00
N GLU A 47 -4.38 23.23 1.11
CA GLU A 47 -3.40 22.69 2.06
C GLU A 47 -3.08 21.21 1.82
N SER A 48 -2.05 20.71 2.52
CA SER A 48 -1.72 19.29 2.55
C SER A 48 -2.61 18.54 3.54
N VAL A 49 -3.11 17.38 3.13
CA VAL A 49 -3.81 16.44 4.01
C VAL A 49 -3.08 15.09 4.02
N VAL A 50 -3.09 14.42 5.17
CA VAL A 50 -2.58 13.05 5.29
C VAL A 50 -3.77 12.09 5.37
N LEU A 51 -3.82 11.15 4.43
CA LEU A 51 -4.77 10.05 4.43
C LEU A 51 -4.08 8.86 5.09
N PRO A 52 -4.46 8.51 6.34
CA PRO A 52 -3.79 7.46 7.08
C PRO A 52 -4.14 6.08 6.50
N CYS A 53 -3.13 5.21 6.45
CA CYS A 53 -3.30 3.79 6.18
C CYS A 53 -2.23 3.04 6.93
N THR A 54 -2.63 2.16 7.85
CA THR A 54 -1.73 1.26 8.54
C THR A 54 -2.06 -0.19 8.20
N PHE A 55 -1.03 -1.02 8.11
CA PHE A 55 -1.17 -2.44 7.80
C PHE A 55 -0.23 -3.27 8.65
N PRO A 56 -0.60 -4.52 8.99
CA PRO A 56 0.25 -5.38 9.79
C PRO A 56 1.51 -5.72 8.98
N VAL A 57 2.67 -5.57 9.60
CA VAL A 57 3.95 -5.94 8.99
C VAL A 57 4.48 -7.18 9.67
N GLY A 58 4.64 -8.25 8.89
CA GLY A 58 5.45 -9.39 9.27
C GLY A 58 6.94 -9.08 9.14
N SER A 59 7.80 -10.01 9.55
CA SER A 59 9.27 -9.88 9.50
C SER A 59 9.87 -9.80 8.07
N SER A 60 9.05 -9.70 7.02
CA SER A 60 9.44 -9.88 5.62
C SER A 60 9.02 -8.72 4.70
N TRP A 61 8.96 -7.47 5.20
CA TRP A 61 8.77 -6.31 4.31
C TRP A 61 9.88 -6.26 3.25
N ASP A 62 9.49 -6.43 1.99
CA ASP A 62 10.33 -6.25 0.81
C ASP A 62 9.68 -5.20 -0.10
N ALA A 63 10.35 -4.07 -0.26
CA ALA A 63 9.86 -2.96 -1.07
C ALA A 63 9.76 -3.32 -2.56
N ASP A 64 10.60 -4.23 -3.04
CA ASP A 64 10.61 -4.60 -4.46
C ASP A 64 9.45 -5.52 -4.83
N SER A 65 8.97 -6.31 -3.87
CA SER A 65 7.86 -7.25 -4.05
C SER A 65 6.52 -6.68 -3.57
N SER A 66 6.54 -5.54 -2.89
CA SER A 66 5.33 -4.86 -2.40
C SER A 66 4.72 -3.93 -3.45
N VAL A 67 3.38 -3.85 -3.43
CA VAL A 67 2.58 -2.93 -4.25
C VAL A 67 1.65 -2.14 -3.33
N ILE A 68 1.67 -0.82 -3.45
CA ILE A 68 0.72 0.07 -2.78
C ILE A 68 0.02 0.90 -3.85
N THR A 69 -1.30 0.80 -3.92
CA THR A 69 -2.12 1.57 -4.85
C THR A 69 -3.19 2.35 -4.10
N TRP A 70 -3.09 3.68 -4.14
CA TRP A 70 -4.16 4.58 -3.75
C TRP A 70 -5.00 4.92 -4.97
N GLN A 71 -6.32 4.81 -4.84
CA GLN A 71 -7.27 5.05 -5.92
C GLN A 71 -8.56 5.71 -5.45
N ARG A 72 -9.23 6.40 -6.37
CA ARG A 72 -10.59 6.92 -6.20
C ARG A 72 -11.42 6.45 -7.39
N HIS A 73 -12.35 5.53 -7.17
CA HIS A 73 -13.05 4.83 -8.24
C HIS A 73 -12.04 4.15 -9.18
N LEU A 74 -11.94 4.60 -10.43
CA LEU A 74 -11.01 4.10 -11.45
C LEU A 74 -9.74 4.98 -11.58
N GLU A 75 -9.67 6.09 -10.84
CA GLU A 75 -8.58 7.05 -10.92
C GLU A 75 -7.44 6.66 -9.96
N VAL A 76 -6.26 6.38 -10.49
CA VAL A 76 -5.06 6.10 -9.68
C VAL A 76 -4.53 7.42 -9.13
N ILE A 77 -4.47 7.50 -7.80
CA ILE A 77 -3.94 8.65 -7.07
C ILE A 77 -2.44 8.52 -6.91
N HIS A 78 -1.98 7.35 -6.48
CA HIS A 78 -0.58 7.05 -6.24
C HIS A 78 -0.34 5.55 -6.41
N ASN A 79 0.79 5.19 -7.02
CA ASN A 79 1.17 3.79 -7.20
C ASN A 79 2.64 3.60 -6.87
N PHE A 80 2.94 2.60 -6.04
CA PHE A 80 4.28 2.18 -5.65
C PHE A 80 4.46 0.71 -6.03
N PHE A 81 5.54 0.40 -6.75
CA PHE A 81 5.90 -0.98 -7.13
C PHE A 81 7.39 -1.05 -7.48
N ARG A 82 8.05 -2.18 -7.20
CA ARG A 82 9.50 -2.38 -7.42
C ARG A 82 10.34 -1.32 -6.70
N GLY A 83 10.05 -1.10 -5.42
CA GLY A 83 10.82 -0.23 -4.57
C GLY A 83 10.70 1.27 -4.87
N ARG A 84 9.78 1.69 -5.75
CA ARG A 84 9.66 3.09 -6.16
C ARG A 84 8.25 3.51 -6.55
N ASP A 85 8.02 4.82 -6.51
CA ASP A 85 6.81 5.45 -7.04
C ASP A 85 6.77 5.29 -8.57
N GLN A 86 5.55 5.11 -9.09
CA GLN A 86 5.28 4.91 -10.52
C GLN A 86 4.36 6.04 -11.04
N PRO A 87 4.90 7.27 -11.19
CA PRO A 87 4.11 8.45 -11.56
C PRO A 87 3.40 8.31 -12.92
N GLN A 88 3.92 7.48 -13.83
CA GLN A 88 3.33 7.26 -15.15
C GLN A 88 1.94 6.60 -15.13
N TYR A 89 1.55 5.97 -14.02
CA TYR A 89 0.21 5.40 -13.85
C TYR A 89 -0.74 6.32 -13.10
N GLN A 90 -0.24 7.42 -12.53
CA GLN A 90 -1.08 8.37 -11.79
C GLN A 90 -1.91 9.21 -12.74
N SER A 91 -3.14 9.53 -12.34
CA SER A 91 -3.91 10.55 -13.03
C SER A 91 -3.23 11.91 -12.95
N GLN A 92 -3.32 12.68 -14.03
CA GLN A 92 -2.77 14.03 -14.12
C GLN A 92 -3.26 14.95 -13.00
N ARG A 93 -4.46 14.71 -12.45
CA ARG A 93 -5.01 15.47 -11.32
C ARG A 93 -4.13 15.34 -10.06
N TYR A 94 -3.46 14.22 -9.87
CA TYR A 94 -2.68 13.89 -8.66
C TYR A 94 -1.16 13.95 -8.88
N ALA A 95 -0.71 14.14 -10.12
CA ALA A 95 0.70 14.29 -10.45
C ALA A 95 1.35 15.44 -9.65
N ASN A 96 2.53 15.17 -9.08
CA ASN A 96 3.29 16.13 -8.25
C ASN A 96 2.50 16.71 -7.07
N ARG A 97 1.55 15.93 -6.54
CA ARG A 97 0.76 16.28 -5.35
C ARG A 97 0.73 15.16 -4.33
N THR A 98 1.32 14.00 -4.61
CA THR A 98 1.17 12.82 -3.77
C THR A 98 2.52 12.24 -3.39
N SER A 99 2.65 11.79 -2.14
CA SER A 99 3.84 11.10 -1.66
C SER A 99 3.50 10.11 -0.56
N LEU A 100 4.17 8.96 -0.55
CA LEU A 100 4.15 8.00 0.55
C LEU A 100 5.28 8.27 1.54
N PHE A 101 5.11 7.86 2.79
CA PHE A 101 6.17 7.91 3.81
C PHE A 101 7.10 6.69 3.67
N HIS A 102 7.99 6.72 2.67
CA HIS A 102 8.78 5.54 2.29
C HIS A 102 9.54 4.87 3.45
N GLN A 103 10.07 5.66 4.37
CA GLN A 103 10.83 5.16 5.52
C GLN A 103 9.96 4.41 6.54
N GLU A 104 8.66 4.70 6.57
CA GLU A 104 7.70 4.12 7.50
C GLU A 104 6.93 2.92 6.91
N MET A 105 7.08 2.63 5.61
CA MET A 105 6.38 1.49 4.99
C MET A 105 6.81 0.16 5.59
N LYS A 106 8.09 0.02 5.96
CA LYS A 106 8.61 -1.15 6.69
C LYS A 106 8.03 -1.32 8.10
N ASN A 107 7.42 -0.27 8.64
CA ASN A 107 6.74 -0.26 9.94
C ASN A 107 5.21 -0.37 9.77
N GLY A 108 4.72 -0.51 8.54
CA GLY A 108 3.30 -0.72 8.26
C GLY A 108 2.55 0.54 7.92
N ASN A 109 3.25 1.61 7.53
CA ASN A 109 2.62 2.87 7.20
C ASN A 109 2.56 3.09 5.69
N ALA A 110 1.38 2.94 5.11
CA ALA A 110 1.09 3.27 3.72
C ALA A 110 0.30 4.59 3.58
N SER A 111 0.37 5.47 4.59
CA SER A 111 -0.33 6.75 4.59
C SER A 111 0.10 7.60 3.40
N LEU A 112 -0.86 8.30 2.80
CA LEU A 112 -0.63 9.18 1.67
C LEU A 112 -0.69 10.63 2.11
N ARG A 113 0.35 11.39 1.81
CA ARG A 113 0.26 12.85 1.82
C ARG A 113 -0.25 13.32 0.47
N LEU A 114 -1.31 14.12 0.48
CA LEU A 114 -1.86 14.81 -0.69
C LEU A 114 -1.71 16.32 -0.48
N ASP A 115 -0.90 16.96 -1.31
CA ASP A 115 -0.68 18.41 -1.30
C ASP A 115 -1.71 19.15 -2.17
N ARG A 116 -1.94 20.41 -1.81
CA ARG A 116 -2.82 21.35 -2.53
C ARG A 116 -4.23 20.78 -2.70
N THR A 117 -4.86 20.38 -1.59
CA THR A 117 -6.17 19.72 -1.61
C THR A 117 -7.19 20.54 -2.39
N THR A 118 -7.96 19.86 -3.24
CA THR A 118 -9.02 20.45 -4.06
C THR A 118 -10.34 19.78 -3.71
N LEU A 119 -11.46 20.46 -4.00
CA LEU A 119 -12.81 19.89 -3.89
C LEU A 119 -12.99 18.67 -4.83
#